data_AF-A0A6V7LKK7-F1
#
_entry.id   AF-A0A6V7LKK7-F1
#
_cell.length_a   1.000
_cell.length_b   1.000
_cell.length_c   1.000
_cell.angle_alpha   90.00
_cell.angle_beta   90.00
_cell.angle_gamma   90.00
#
_symmetry.space_group_name_H-M   'P 1'
#
loop_
_entity.id
_entity.type
_entity.pdbx_description
1 polymer ?
#
loop_
_entity_poly.entity_id
_entity_poly.type
_entity_poly.pdbx_seq_one_letter_code
_entity_poly.pdbx_strand_id
1 'polypeptide(L)'
;VQDYKDSLKTKAEQLLLKGFPEKIVKLNEILETPNFRNRDLSEVHQDLKVPIPDPIVINHSEDGPKTKRIKLENSGDGAAGTEVMALPSGPIPCNKPLCDMIRLVKPYIIQLLEDSNL
;
A
#
# COMPACT_ATOMS: atom_id res chain seq x y z
N VAL A 1 -39.67 -6.76 -20.18
CA VAL A 1 -38.37 -6.82 -20.92
C VAL A 1 -38.18 -5.60 -21.80
N GLN A 2 -39.19 -5.17 -22.57
CA GLN A 2 -39.08 -3.99 -23.42
C GLN A 2 -38.81 -2.71 -22.61
N ASP A 3 -39.57 -2.47 -21.54
CA ASP A 3 -39.34 -1.32 -20.63
C ASP A 3 -37.93 -1.28 -20.03
N TYR A 4 -37.33 -2.44 -19.77
CA TYR A 4 -35.96 -2.53 -19.27
C TYR A 4 -34.97 -2.06 -20.35
N LYS A 5 -35.12 -2.50 -21.60
CA LYS A 5 -34.29 -2.07 -22.74
C LYS A 5 -34.42 -0.57 -23.00
N ASP A 6 -35.65 -0.05 -22.96
CA ASP A 6 -35.91 1.36 -23.20
C ASP A 6 -35.35 2.23 -22.05
N SER A 7 -35.44 1.75 -20.81
CA SER A 7 -34.77 2.39 -19.66
C SER A 7 -33.26 2.40 -19.80
N LEU A 8 -32.66 1.30 -20.30
CA LEU A 8 -31.22 1.17 -20.46
C LEU A 8 -30.69 2.11 -21.54
N LYS A 9 -31.40 2.17 -22.67
CA LYS A 9 -31.09 3.10 -23.77
C LYS A 9 -31.13 4.55 -23.29
N THR A 10 -32.17 4.92 -22.53
CA THR A 10 -32.31 6.28 -21.99
C THR A 10 -31.18 6.62 -21.02
N LYS A 11 -30.79 5.68 -20.14
CA LYS A 11 -29.66 5.87 -19.22
C LYS A 11 -28.33 6.02 -19.96
N ALA A 12 -28.07 5.19 -20.97
CA ALA A 12 -26.87 5.28 -21.78
C ALA A 12 -26.78 6.62 -22.54
N GLU A 13 -27.89 7.09 -23.12
CA GLU A 13 -27.95 8.40 -23.79
C GLU A 13 -27.66 9.55 -22.80
N GLN A 14 -28.24 9.51 -21.59
CA GLN A 14 -27.95 10.53 -20.56
C GLN A 14 -26.48 10.48 -20.10
N LEU A 15 -25.92 9.29 -19.94
CA LEU A 15 -24.53 9.11 -19.52
C LEU A 15 -23.57 9.68 -20.57
N LEU A 16 -23.80 9.42 -21.86
CA LEU A 16 -22.98 9.94 -22.95
C LEU A 16 -23.10 11.45 -23.12
N LEU A 17 -24.33 11.98 -23.07
CA LEU A 17 -24.59 13.40 -23.36
C LEU A 17 -24.25 14.34 -22.20
N LYS A 18 -24.42 13.88 -20.95
CA LYS A 18 -24.25 14.73 -19.76
C LYS A 18 -23.28 14.14 -18.75
N GLY A 19 -23.39 12.84 -18.47
CA GLY A 19 -22.59 12.16 -17.45
C GLY A 19 -21.08 12.28 -17.71
N PHE A 20 -20.59 11.77 -18.84
CA PHE A 20 -19.16 11.79 -19.15
C PHE A 20 -18.59 13.20 -19.32
N PRO A 21 -19.21 14.13 -20.08
CA PRO A 21 -18.69 15.49 -20.19
C PRO A 21 -18.52 16.19 -18.84
N GLU A 22 -19.54 16.12 -17.96
CA GLU A 22 -19.44 16.69 -16.62
C GLU A 22 -18.35 16.02 -15.77
N LYS A 23 -18.21 14.69 -15.89
CA LYS A 23 -17.22 13.92 -15.14
C LYS A 23 -15.79 14.28 -15.56
N ILE A 24 -15.55 14.44 -16.86
CA ILE A 24 -14.24 14.83 -17.40
C ILE A 24 -13.82 16.19 -16.84
N VAL A 25 -14.72 17.18 -16.84
CA VAL A 25 -14.42 18.51 -16.29
C VAL A 25 -14.08 18.42 -14.80
N LYS A 26 -14.91 17.72 -14.01
CA LYS A 26 -14.67 17.53 -12.56
C LYS A 26 -13.34 16.82 -12.27
N LEU A 27 -12.97 15.81 -13.06
CA LEU A 27 -11.71 15.10 -12.89
C LEU A 27 -10.51 15.99 -13.24
N ASN A 28 -10.62 16.81 -14.29
CA ASN A 28 -9.59 17.79 -14.62
C ASN A 28 -9.41 18.83 -13.51
N GLU A 29 -10.50 19.32 -12.92
CA GLU A 29 -10.44 20.22 -11.76
C GLU A 29 -9.72 19.58 -10.56
N ILE A 30 -9.97 18.29 -10.30
CA ILE A 30 -9.28 17.53 -9.24
C ILE A 30 -7.78 17.42 -9.53
N LEU A 31 -7.39 17.13 -10.77
CA LEU A 31 -5.98 17.02 -11.15
C LEU A 31 -5.22 18.34 -11.01
N GLU A 32 -5.91 19.47 -11.15
CA GLU A 32 -5.33 20.80 -10.92
C GLU A 32 -5.15 21.16 -9.44
N THR A 33 -5.75 20.39 -8.51
CA THR A 33 -5.57 20.65 -7.07
C THR A 33 -4.13 20.36 -6.62
N PRO A 34 -3.60 21.08 -5.62
CA PRO A 34 -2.22 20.92 -5.16
C PRO A 34 -1.90 19.51 -4.62
N ASN A 35 -2.93 18.72 -4.30
CA ASN A 35 -2.75 17.33 -3.89
C ASN A 35 -2.23 16.45 -5.05
N PHE A 36 -2.60 16.77 -6.29
CA PHE A 36 -2.23 16.00 -7.49
C PHE A 36 -1.23 16.73 -8.40
N ARG A 37 -1.21 18.07 -8.36
CA ARG A 37 -0.37 18.88 -9.24
C ARG A 37 1.00 19.19 -8.63
N ASN A 38 2.06 18.90 -9.39
CA ASN A 38 3.43 19.41 -9.18
C ASN A 38 3.97 19.26 -7.75
N ARG A 39 3.73 18.10 -7.14
CA ARG A 39 4.12 17.86 -5.75
C ARG A 39 5.55 17.33 -5.66
N ASP A 40 6.33 17.86 -4.72
CA ASP A 40 7.58 17.22 -4.34
C ASP A 40 7.25 15.89 -3.62
N LEU A 41 7.90 14.81 -4.05
CA LEU A 41 7.70 13.47 -3.48
C LEU A 41 8.19 13.39 -2.02
N SER A 42 9.02 14.34 -1.59
CA SER A 42 9.40 14.48 -0.19
C SER A 42 8.19 14.75 0.73
N GLU A 43 7.13 15.41 0.24
CA GLU A 43 5.96 15.76 1.03
C GLU A 43 5.02 14.59 1.34
N VAL A 44 5.16 13.49 0.60
CA VAL A 44 4.47 12.22 0.88
C VAL A 44 5.39 11.24 1.59
N HIS A 45 6.61 11.62 1.95
CA HIS A 45 7.48 10.75 2.73
C HIS A 45 6.92 10.57 4.15
N GLN A 46 6.85 9.32 4.61
CA GLN A 46 6.52 9.03 6.00
C GLN A 46 7.67 8.24 6.61
N ASP A 47 8.28 8.81 7.66
CA ASP A 47 9.39 8.18 8.37
C ASP A 47 8.98 6.82 8.96
N LEU A 48 9.75 5.81 8.57
CA LEU A 48 9.55 4.44 9.02
C LEU A 48 10.41 4.15 10.25
N LYS A 49 9.78 4.07 11.43
CA LYS A 49 10.46 3.81 12.71
C LYS A 49 10.68 2.32 12.97
N VAL A 50 11.26 1.63 12.00
CA VAL A 50 11.61 0.20 12.11
C VAL A 50 13.08 0.08 12.52
N PRO A 51 13.40 -0.62 13.63
CA PRO A 51 14.78 -0.86 14.00
C PRO A 51 15.49 -1.69 12.92
N ILE A 52 16.69 -1.26 12.53
CA ILE A 52 17.55 -2.00 11.61
C ILE A 52 18.38 -2.97 12.46
N PRO A 53 18.25 -4.30 12.27
CA PRO A 53 19.01 -5.27 13.05
C PRO A 53 20.49 -5.23 12.66
N ASP A 54 21.34 -5.56 13.62
CA ASP A 54 22.79 -5.63 13.39
C ASP A 54 23.13 -6.73 12.37
N PRO A 55 24.16 -6.52 11.52
CA PRO A 55 24.58 -7.53 10.56
C PRO A 55 25.02 -8.82 11.26
N ILE A 56 24.50 -9.97 10.80
CA ILE A 56 24.96 -11.26 11.29
C ILE A 56 26.37 -11.50 10.72
N VAL A 57 27.38 -11.39 11.57
CA VAL A 57 28.77 -11.72 11.20
C VAL A 57 28.92 -13.24 11.18
N ILE A 58 28.54 -13.87 10.07
CA ILE A 58 28.87 -15.29 9.83
C ILE A 58 30.30 -15.33 9.29
N ASN A 59 31.26 -15.61 10.17
CA ASN A 59 32.63 -15.90 9.76
C ASN A 59 32.64 -17.19 8.94
N HIS A 60 32.54 -17.09 7.62
CA HIS A 60 32.86 -18.17 6.68
C HIS A 60 34.37 -18.29 6.46
N SER A 61 35.17 -18.07 7.50
CA SER A 61 36.60 -18.40 7.49
C SER A 61 36.76 -19.82 8.01
N GLU A 62 36.95 -20.71 7.03
CA GLU A 62 37.49 -22.06 7.09
C GLU A 62 38.31 -22.40 8.35
N ASP A 63 37.80 -23.29 9.20
CA ASP A 63 38.57 -24.44 9.73
C ASP A 63 37.58 -25.45 10.35
N GLY A 64 37.80 -26.75 10.10
CA GLY A 64 36.84 -27.83 10.33
C GLY A 64 36.41 -28.06 11.80
N PRO A 65 35.53 -29.04 12.04
CA PRO A 65 35.00 -29.30 13.37
C PRO A 65 36.13 -29.82 14.28
N LYS A 66 36.57 -28.99 15.24
CA LYS A 66 37.46 -29.46 16.31
C LYS A 66 36.66 -30.38 17.23
N THR A 67 36.79 -31.67 16.97
CA THR A 67 36.38 -32.79 17.83
C THR A 67 37.03 -32.64 19.20
N LYS A 68 36.34 -31.99 20.14
CA LYS A 68 36.53 -32.21 21.58
C LYS A 68 35.17 -32.37 22.23
N ARG A 69 34.79 -33.63 22.46
CA ARG A 69 33.75 -34.02 23.41
C ARG A 69 34.14 -33.44 24.78
N ILE A 70 33.45 -32.41 25.23
CA ILE A 70 33.49 -31.95 26.62
C ILE A 70 32.05 -31.79 27.11
N LYS A 71 31.74 -32.66 28.08
CA LYS A 71 30.71 -32.63 29.11
C LYS A 71 29.52 -31.67 28.92
N LEU A 72 28.36 -32.31 28.85
CA LEU A 72 27.03 -31.77 29.16
C LEU A 72 27.06 -31.05 30.52
N GLU A 73 27.20 -29.73 30.52
CA GLU A 73 26.69 -28.88 31.59
C GLU A 73 25.73 -27.86 31.01
N ASN A 74 24.55 -27.86 31.62
CA ASN A 74 23.36 -27.09 31.33
C ASN A 74 23.64 -25.57 31.31
N SER A 75 24.00 -25.03 30.15
CA SER A 75 24.04 -23.59 29.88
C SER A 75 23.29 -23.33 28.59
N GLY A 76 22.04 -22.92 28.73
CA GLY A 76 21.19 -22.54 27.61
C GLY A 76 21.68 -21.24 27.01
N ASP A 77 22.53 -21.31 26.00
CA ASP A 77 22.84 -20.18 25.13
C ASP A 77 23.49 -20.70 23.85
N GLY A 78 22.87 -20.49 22.68
CA GLY A 78 23.52 -20.81 21.40
C GLY A 78 22.65 -21.41 20.29
N ALA A 79 21.38 -21.71 20.56
CA ALA A 79 20.38 -21.78 19.49
C ALA A 79 19.54 -20.50 19.56
N ALA A 80 20.17 -19.37 19.25
CA ALA A 80 19.43 -18.14 19.03
C ALA A 80 18.52 -18.38 17.82
N GLY A 81 17.24 -18.67 18.09
CA GLY A 81 16.22 -18.64 17.05
C GLY A 81 16.22 -17.26 16.38
N THR A 82 15.68 -17.18 15.16
CA THR A 82 15.50 -15.90 14.46
C THR A 82 14.83 -14.91 15.40
N GLU A 83 15.52 -13.81 15.72
CA GLU A 83 15.02 -12.79 16.64
C GLU A 83 13.70 -12.22 16.08
N VAL A 84 12.59 -12.58 16.70
CA VAL A 84 11.28 -12.04 16.34
C VAL A 84 11.22 -10.63 16.89
N MET A 85 11.60 -9.66 16.05
CA MET A 85 11.58 -8.24 16.42
C MET A 85 10.14 -7.81 16.72
N ALA A 86 9.83 -7.62 18.00
CA ALA A 86 8.70 -6.79 18.40
C ALA A 86 8.98 -5.36 17.91
N LEU A 87 7.99 -4.69 17.31
CA LEU A 87 8.11 -3.27 16.94
C LEU A 87 8.17 -2.43 18.24
N PRO A 88 9.37 -2.02 18.71
CA PRO A 88 9.49 -1.38 20.03
C PRO A 88 8.83 0.01 20.01
N SER A 89 8.77 0.59 18.80
CA SER A 89 8.19 1.88 18.46
C SER A 89 6.66 1.85 18.32
N GLY A 90 6.01 0.68 18.49
CA GLY A 90 4.57 0.51 18.29
C GLY A 90 4.14 0.36 16.82
N PRO A 91 2.83 0.39 16.53
CA PRO A 91 2.29 0.18 15.19
C PRO A 91 2.67 1.31 14.23
N ILE A 92 3.01 0.94 13.00
CA ILE A 92 3.39 1.90 11.95
C ILE A 92 2.09 2.45 11.31
N PRO A 93 1.84 3.77 11.38
CA PRO A 93 0.63 4.35 10.82
C PRO A 93 0.65 4.34 9.29
N CYS A 94 -0.53 4.40 8.66
CA CYS A 94 -0.63 4.59 7.21
C CYS A 94 -0.28 6.04 6.81
N ASN A 95 0.27 6.19 5.61
CA ASN A 95 0.59 7.47 5.01
C ASN A 95 -0.66 8.32 4.79
N LYS A 96 -0.88 9.30 5.68
CA LYS A 96 -2.10 10.13 5.67
C LYS A 96 -2.30 10.88 4.35
N PRO A 97 -1.30 11.61 3.80
CA PRO A 97 -1.43 12.26 2.50
C PRO A 97 -1.90 11.32 1.38
N LEU A 98 -1.33 10.11 1.29
CA LEU A 98 -1.74 9.13 0.28
C LEU A 98 -3.14 8.59 0.57
N CYS A 99 -3.47 8.30 1.83
CA CYS A 99 -4.80 7.83 2.21
C CYS A 99 -5.89 8.82 1.82
N ASP A 100 -5.66 10.12 2.00
CA ASP A 100 -6.65 11.15 1.67
C ASP A 100 -6.85 11.28 0.17
N MET A 101 -5.79 11.18 -0.63
CA MET A 101 -5.90 11.12 -2.10
C MET A 101 -6.66 9.87 -2.57
N ILE A 102 -6.36 8.71 -1.99
CA ILE A 102 -7.04 7.45 -2.32
C ILE A 102 -8.53 7.56 -2.00
N ARG A 103 -8.90 8.12 -0.84
CA ARG A 103 -10.30 8.34 -0.46
C ARG A 103 -11.03 9.24 -1.45
N LEU A 104 -10.35 10.26 -1.97
CA LEU A 104 -10.90 11.16 -2.97
C LEU A 104 -11.14 10.46 -4.30
N VAL A 105 -10.18 9.65 -4.79
CA VAL A 105 -10.24 9.02 -6.13
C VAL A 105 -11.13 7.76 -6.15
N LYS A 106 -11.16 6.98 -5.06
CA LYS A 106 -11.89 5.71 -4.97
C LYS A 106 -13.35 5.75 -5.44
N PRO A 107 -14.21 6.71 -5.04
CA PRO A 107 -15.60 6.75 -5.51
C PRO A 107 -15.71 6.96 -7.03
N TYR A 108 -14.76 7.68 -7.65
CA TYR A 108 -14.76 7.89 -9.10
C TYR A 108 -14.50 6.61 -9.88
N ILE A 109 -13.62 5.74 -9.36
CA ILE A 109 -13.33 4.43 -9.95
C ILE A 109 -14.56 3.51 -9.84
N ILE A 110 -15.21 3.47 -8.68
CA ILE A 110 -16.42 2.66 -8.47
C ILE A 110 -17.53 3.11 -9.40
N GLN A 111 -17.76 4.43 -9.49
CA GLN A 111 -18.77 4.95 -10.39
C GLN A 111 -18.47 4.61 -11.85
N LEU A 112 -17.22 4.72 -12.31
CA LEU A 112 -16.85 4.34 -13.67
C LEU A 112 -17.14 2.86 -13.96
N LEU A 113 -16.89 1.98 -12.99
CA LEU A 113 -17.19 0.55 -13.09
C LEU A 113 -18.70 0.31 -13.24
N GLU A 114 -19.52 1.00 -12.45
CA GLU A 114 -20.99 0.92 -12.52
C GLU A 114 -21.50 1.43 -13.88
N ASP A 115 -21.00 2.60 -14.30
CA ASP A 115 -21.35 3.24 -15.58
C ASP A 115 -20.93 2.39 -16.79
N SER A 116 -19.84 1.61 -16.70
CA SER A 116 -19.35 0.74 -17.78
C SER A 116 -20.07 -0.62 -17.84
N ASN A 117 -20.65 -1.06 -16.71
CA ASN A 117 -21.39 -2.33 -16.62
C ASN A 117 -22.90 -2.16 -16.87
N LEU A 118 -23.34 -0.92 -17.09
CA LEU A 118 -24.70 -0.58 -17.49
C LEU A 118 -24.96 -1.09 -18.92
#